data_AF-A0A7Y5XXD8-F1
#
_entry.id   AF-A0A7Y5XXD8-F1
#
_cell.length_a   1.000
_cell.length_b   1.000
_cell.length_c   1.000
_cell.angle_alpha   90.00
_cell.angle_beta   90.00
_cell.angle_gamma   90.00
#
_symmetry.space_group_name_H-M   'P 1'
#
loop_
_entity.id
_entity.type
_entity.pdbx_description
1 polymer ?
#
loop_
_entity_poly.entity_id
_entity_poly.type
_entity_poly.pdbx_seq_one_letter_code
_entity_poly.pdbx_strand_id
1 'polypeptide(L)'
;LESFAAWSGGIDAGLEGGDLFPAANCADGYAQQVGQPPARLEAAGELALAACRRLSRSVQASFAEPDGWADVRSEIRGDLTERRTRAAAPPRSDDLASRVRPLAGGPLEAFCWTSPDWDELSEEWSIIDAEEFRLLGFADRDADRVHLAPEVCEPLRRFFGSNYAPSLNEESLDLAVALVTLAHEAEHLRRPEASEAAVECVAIQRVRDLVRGAGRGAGYENLMSGLAWDVGYPEMSAEYRTAECHDGSWLDVRPHTSVWP
;
A
#
# COMPACT_ATOMS: atom_id res chain seq x y z
N LEU A 1 13.89 18.97 0.69
CA LEU A 1 14.21 18.06 1.80
C LEU A 1 15.30 17.16 1.26
N GLU A 2 16.52 17.24 1.80
CA GLU A 2 17.56 16.26 1.45
C GLU A 2 16.95 14.90 1.76
N SER A 3 16.77 14.07 0.73
CA SER A 3 16.17 12.76 0.84
C SER A 3 16.95 11.99 1.90
N PHE A 4 16.29 11.56 2.97
CA PHE A 4 16.75 10.39 3.70
C PHE A 4 16.75 9.28 2.66
N ALA A 5 17.91 9.02 2.06
CA ALA A 5 18.05 7.90 1.15
C ALA A 5 17.71 6.67 1.97
N ALA A 6 16.70 5.90 1.54
CA ALA A 6 16.32 4.71 2.26
C ALA A 6 17.52 3.77 2.28
N TRP A 7 18.08 3.65 3.48
CA TRP A 7 19.29 2.89 3.71
C TRP A 7 19.05 1.38 3.49
N SER A 8 17.78 0.96 3.56
CA SER A 8 17.27 -0.37 3.26
C SER A 8 17.55 -0.86 1.83
N GLY A 9 17.60 0.03 0.83
CA GLY A 9 17.80 -0.39 -0.57
C GLY A 9 19.14 -1.12 -0.78
N GLY A 10 20.16 -0.77 0.02
CA GLY A 10 21.43 -1.50 0.03
C GLY A 10 21.32 -2.90 0.66
N ILE A 11 20.37 -3.11 1.58
CA ILE A 11 20.05 -4.43 2.11
C ILE A 11 19.32 -5.25 1.07
N ASP A 12 18.26 -4.71 0.48
CA ASP A 12 17.45 -5.41 -0.53
C ASP A 12 18.33 -5.91 -1.69
N ALA A 13 19.13 -5.01 -2.28
CA ALA A 13 20.05 -5.37 -3.36
C ALA A 13 21.13 -6.40 -2.94
N GLY A 14 21.59 -6.34 -1.69
CA GLY A 14 22.52 -7.32 -1.14
C GLY A 14 21.90 -8.71 -1.07
N LEU A 15 20.69 -8.80 -0.50
CA LEU A 15 19.98 -10.06 -0.31
C LEU A 15 19.58 -10.70 -1.63
N GLU A 16 19.11 -9.92 -2.61
CA GLU A 16 18.83 -10.40 -3.97
C GLU A 16 20.08 -10.97 -4.66
N GLY A 17 21.25 -10.40 -4.36
CA GLY A 17 22.55 -10.87 -4.85
C GLY A 17 23.17 -12.02 -4.05
N GLY A 18 22.52 -12.49 -2.98
CA GLY A 18 23.07 -13.47 -2.04
C GLY A 18 24.20 -12.93 -1.15
N ASP A 19 24.38 -11.62 -1.08
CA ASP A 19 25.32 -10.95 -0.19
C ASP A 19 24.66 -10.61 1.15
N LEU A 20 25.05 -11.34 2.19
CA LEU A 20 24.57 -11.12 3.56
C LEU A 20 25.25 -9.93 4.25
N PHE A 21 26.30 -9.34 3.66
CA PHE A 21 27.08 -8.29 4.30
C PHE A 21 26.25 -7.04 4.67
N PRO A 22 25.37 -6.51 3.81
CA PRO A 22 24.51 -5.38 4.19
C PRO A 22 23.59 -5.70 5.37
N ALA A 23 22.98 -6.88 5.41
CA ALA A 23 22.11 -7.31 6.51
C ALA A 23 22.90 -7.54 7.81
N ALA A 24 24.09 -8.13 7.73
CA ALA A 24 24.98 -8.37 8.87
C ALA A 24 25.52 -7.07 9.50
N ASN A 25 25.59 -5.99 8.72
CA ASN A 25 26.08 -4.68 9.13
C ASN A 25 24.97 -3.61 9.11
N CYS A 26 23.71 -4.03 9.20
CA CYS A 26 22.52 -3.18 9.12
C CYS A 26 22.63 -1.92 9.99
N ALA A 27 22.95 -2.09 11.28
CA ALA A 27 23.02 -0.98 12.24
C ALA A 27 24.14 0.02 11.93
N ASP A 28 25.30 -0.49 11.49
CA ASP A 28 26.45 0.36 11.13
C ASP A 28 26.19 1.08 9.81
N GLY A 29 25.57 0.40 8.85
CA GLY A 29 25.10 1.00 7.60
C GLY A 29 24.09 2.11 7.85
N TYR A 30 23.12 1.89 8.74
CA TYR A 30 22.13 2.89 9.12
C TYR A 30 22.83 4.14 9.70
N ALA A 31 23.74 3.94 10.67
CA ALA A 31 24.45 5.06 11.29
C ALA A 31 25.33 5.84 10.29
N GLN A 32 25.89 5.18 9.28
CA GLN A 32 26.73 5.83 8.26
C GLN A 32 25.92 6.56 7.19
N GLN A 33 24.80 5.97 6.74
CA GLN A 33 24.01 6.49 5.62
C GLN A 33 22.93 7.47 6.07
N VAL A 34 22.26 7.19 7.20
CA VAL A 34 21.18 8.01 7.75
C VAL A 34 21.71 9.03 8.76
N GLY A 35 22.72 8.65 9.55
CA GLY A 35 23.28 9.51 10.60
C GLY A 35 22.32 9.70 11.78
N GLN A 36 22.40 10.87 12.44
CA GLN A 36 21.46 11.23 13.49
C GLN A 36 20.18 11.81 12.85
N PRO A 37 19.01 11.16 13.05
CA PRO A 37 17.75 11.70 12.56
C PRO A 37 17.44 13.05 13.23
N PRO A 38 16.76 13.99 12.54
CA PRO A 38 16.27 15.22 13.16
C PRO A 38 15.30 14.85 14.29
N ALA A 39 15.14 15.76 15.26
CA ALA A 39 14.31 15.51 16.46
C ALA A 39 12.89 14.98 16.14
N ARG A 40 12.29 15.40 15.01
CA ARG A 40 10.97 14.91 14.58
C ARG A 40 10.95 13.43 14.15
N LEU A 41 12.09 12.88 13.71
CA LEU A 41 12.26 11.49 13.28
C LEU A 41 13.05 10.64 14.30
N GLU A 42 13.41 11.19 15.46
CA GLU A 42 14.25 10.51 16.45
C GLU A 42 13.66 9.16 16.87
N ALA A 43 12.38 9.13 17.24
CA ALA A 43 11.69 7.89 17.62
C ALA A 43 11.62 6.87 16.48
N ALA A 44 11.42 7.33 15.23
CA ALA A 44 11.39 6.45 14.07
C ALA A 44 12.78 5.84 13.79
N GLY A 45 13.83 6.65 13.92
CA GLY A 45 15.20 6.16 13.78
C GLY A 45 15.65 5.22 14.90
N GLU A 46 15.16 5.41 16.13
CA GLU A 46 15.40 4.47 17.23
C GLU A 46 14.78 3.09 16.95
N LEU A 47 13.55 3.05 16.41
CA LEU A 47 12.88 1.80 16.01
C LEU A 47 13.66 1.10 14.89
N ALA A 48 14.01 1.83 13.83
CA ALA A 48 14.79 1.28 12.72
C ALA A 48 16.15 0.73 13.18
N LEU A 49 16.87 1.48 14.03
CA LEU A 49 18.16 1.05 14.56
C LEU A 49 18.05 -0.17 15.49
N ALA A 50 17.01 -0.24 16.32
CA ALA A 50 16.76 -1.39 17.20
C ALA A 50 16.50 -2.67 16.38
N ALA A 51 15.67 -2.55 15.35
CA ALA A 51 15.35 -3.60 14.41
C ALA A 51 16.60 -4.07 13.63
N CYS A 52 17.42 -3.12 13.18
CA CYS A 52 18.69 -3.42 12.55
C CYS A 52 19.66 -4.24 13.40
N ARG A 53 19.75 -3.88 14.69
CA ARG A 53 20.58 -4.62 15.63
C ARG A 53 20.06 -6.05 15.84
N ARG A 54 18.75 -6.27 15.76
CA ARG A 54 18.16 -7.63 15.78
C ARG A 54 18.56 -8.42 14.53
N LEU A 55 18.37 -7.83 13.34
CA LEU A 55 18.76 -8.45 12.07
C LEU A 55 20.25 -8.82 12.06
N SER A 56 21.12 -7.87 12.39
CA SER A 56 22.58 -8.07 12.39
C SER A 56 22.97 -9.25 13.29
N ARG A 57 22.39 -9.34 14.50
CA ARG A 57 22.64 -10.46 15.42
C ARG A 57 22.11 -11.78 14.89
N SER A 58 20.94 -11.78 14.24
CA SER A 58 20.35 -12.98 13.66
C SER A 58 21.26 -13.56 12.56
N VAL A 59 21.63 -12.74 11.58
CA VAL A 59 22.49 -13.14 10.45
C VAL A 59 23.85 -13.64 10.94
N GLN A 60 24.46 -12.96 11.91
CA GLN A 60 25.75 -13.36 12.48
C GLN A 60 25.68 -14.68 13.28
N ALA A 61 24.54 -15.01 13.88
CA ALA A 61 24.40 -16.19 14.72
C ALA A 61 24.12 -17.47 13.92
N SER A 62 23.32 -17.37 12.86
CA SER A 62 22.81 -18.54 12.14
C SER A 62 23.52 -18.82 10.82
N PHE A 63 24.19 -17.83 10.20
CA PHE A 63 24.67 -17.90 8.80
C PHE A 63 23.60 -18.43 7.82
N ALA A 64 22.31 -18.37 8.21
CA ALA A 64 21.18 -18.93 7.49
C ALA A 64 20.51 -17.83 6.65
N GLU A 65 19.72 -18.25 5.66
CA GLU A 65 19.09 -17.32 4.73
C GLU A 65 18.23 -16.28 5.46
N PRO A 66 18.31 -15.01 5.05
CA PRO A 66 17.76 -13.86 5.76
C PRO A 66 16.30 -13.62 5.38
N ASP A 67 15.45 -14.65 5.46
CA ASP A 67 13.98 -14.49 5.40
C ASP A 67 13.51 -13.41 6.40
N GLY A 68 14.27 -13.20 7.47
CA GLY A 68 13.99 -12.21 8.50
C GLY A 68 14.11 -10.74 8.08
N TRP A 69 14.68 -10.36 6.93
CA TRP A 69 14.70 -8.93 6.57
C TRP A 69 13.32 -8.42 6.17
N ALA A 70 12.56 -9.17 5.37
CA ALA A 70 11.19 -8.81 5.02
C ALA A 70 10.33 -8.69 6.29
N ASP A 71 10.46 -9.63 7.22
CA ASP A 71 9.78 -9.60 8.52
C ASP A 71 10.20 -8.38 9.35
N VAL A 72 11.50 -8.10 9.43
CA VAL A 72 12.03 -6.94 10.17
C VAL A 72 11.52 -5.63 9.55
N ARG A 73 11.50 -5.51 8.23
CA ARG A 73 10.97 -4.34 7.53
C ARG A 73 9.47 -4.18 7.82
N SER A 74 8.71 -5.27 7.77
CA SER A 74 7.28 -5.27 8.10
C SER A 74 7.05 -4.86 9.56
N GLU A 75 7.83 -5.37 10.50
CA GLU A 75 7.76 -5.02 11.93
C GLU A 75 8.00 -3.52 12.14
N ILE A 76 9.04 -2.94 11.51
CA ILE A 76 9.31 -1.51 11.66
C ILE A 76 8.16 -0.67 11.07
N ARG A 77 7.65 -1.02 9.88
CA ARG A 77 6.50 -0.33 9.28
C ARG A 77 5.26 -0.42 10.17
N GLY A 78 4.98 -1.59 10.75
CA GLY A 78 3.90 -1.80 11.70
C GLY A 78 4.04 -0.92 12.95
N ASP A 79 5.23 -0.91 13.58
CA ASP A 79 5.51 -0.09 14.77
C ASP A 79 5.37 1.41 14.49
N LEU A 80 5.90 1.89 13.36
CA LEU A 80 5.76 3.28 12.93
C LEU A 80 4.29 3.63 12.70
N THR A 81 3.56 2.77 11.99
CA THR A 81 2.15 2.96 11.66
C THR A 81 1.30 3.00 12.92
N GLU A 82 1.45 2.07 13.84
CA GLU A 82 0.66 2.01 15.08
C GLU A 82 0.97 3.21 15.99
N ARG A 83 2.25 3.61 16.10
CA ARG A 83 2.63 4.83 16.82
C ARG A 83 1.95 6.05 16.21
N ARG A 84 2.02 6.21 14.89
CA ARG A 84 1.49 7.36 14.17
C ARG A 84 -0.04 7.39 14.19
N THR A 85 -0.67 6.23 14.04
CA THR A 85 -2.13 6.06 14.12
C THR A 85 -2.65 6.46 15.52
N ARG A 86 -1.96 6.05 16.60
CA ARG A 86 -2.33 6.49 17.96
C ARG A 86 -2.14 7.99 18.18
N ALA A 87 -1.09 8.58 17.62
CA ALA A 87 -0.78 10.00 17.79
C ALA A 87 -1.72 10.90 17.01
N ALA A 88 -1.96 10.59 15.73
CA ALA A 88 -2.82 11.36 14.83
C ALA A 88 -4.32 11.08 15.04
N ALA A 89 -4.65 9.87 15.51
CA ALA A 89 -6.03 9.37 15.64
C ALA A 89 -6.86 9.63 14.36
N PRO A 90 -6.41 9.14 13.18
CA PRO A 90 -7.10 9.41 11.93
C PRO A 90 -8.55 8.93 12.00
N PRO A 91 -9.51 9.65 11.39
CA PRO A 91 -10.90 9.26 11.43
C PRO A 91 -11.09 7.90 10.74
N ARG A 92 -11.71 6.98 11.49
CA ARG A 92 -12.23 5.74 10.95
C ARG A 92 -13.41 6.02 10.03
N SER A 93 -13.45 5.33 8.89
CA SER A 93 -14.55 5.36 7.94
C SER A 93 -15.31 4.04 7.92
N ASP A 94 -16.38 3.96 8.70
CA ASP A 94 -17.24 2.77 8.73
C ASP A 94 -17.92 2.50 7.39
N ASP A 95 -18.24 3.55 6.63
CA ASP A 95 -18.82 3.42 5.28
C ASP A 95 -17.82 2.72 4.34
N LEU A 96 -16.57 3.17 4.27
CA LEU A 96 -15.55 2.53 3.43
C LEU A 96 -15.30 1.09 3.89
N ALA A 97 -15.11 0.87 5.20
CA ALA A 97 -14.90 -0.47 5.75
C ALA A 97 -16.04 -1.43 5.39
N SER A 98 -17.29 -0.96 5.42
CA SER A 98 -18.46 -1.78 5.06
C SER A 98 -18.48 -2.16 3.57
N ARG A 99 -17.99 -1.28 2.69
CA ARG A 99 -17.98 -1.48 1.23
C ARG A 99 -16.90 -2.45 0.78
N VAL A 100 -15.74 -2.44 1.42
CA VAL A 100 -14.63 -3.33 1.06
C VAL A 100 -14.59 -4.65 1.82
N ARG A 101 -15.36 -4.79 2.91
CA ARG A 101 -15.44 -6.06 3.66
C ARG A 101 -15.68 -7.30 2.78
N PRO A 102 -16.57 -7.27 1.75
CA PRO A 102 -16.75 -8.42 0.86
C PRO A 102 -15.51 -8.73 -0.01
N LEU A 103 -14.71 -7.70 -0.32
CA LEU A 103 -13.49 -7.85 -1.11
C LEU A 103 -12.38 -8.48 -0.26
N ALA A 104 -12.14 -7.91 0.92
CA ALA A 104 -11.10 -8.38 1.86
C ALA A 104 -11.34 -9.79 2.43
N GLY A 105 -12.55 -10.32 2.34
CA GLY A 105 -12.87 -11.66 2.84
C GLY A 105 -13.02 -11.75 4.37
N GLY A 106 -12.96 -10.62 5.07
CA GLY A 106 -13.03 -10.55 6.53
C GLY A 106 -13.37 -9.14 7.03
N PRO A 107 -13.65 -8.98 8.34
CA PRO A 107 -13.78 -7.66 8.96
C PRO A 107 -12.47 -6.87 8.80
N LEU A 108 -12.58 -5.57 8.58
CA LEU A 108 -11.45 -4.65 8.55
C LEU A 108 -11.84 -3.27 9.07
N GLU A 109 -10.84 -2.46 9.40
CA GLU A 109 -10.97 -1.04 9.66
C GLU A 109 -10.44 -0.22 8.47
N ALA A 110 -11.08 0.90 8.15
CA ALA A 110 -10.59 1.81 7.12
C ALA A 110 -10.34 3.18 7.75
N PHE A 111 -9.16 3.74 7.53
CA PHE A 111 -8.75 5.04 8.06
C PHE A 111 -8.51 6.03 6.93
N CYS A 112 -9.07 7.23 7.10
CA CYS A 112 -8.84 8.36 6.20
C CYS A 112 -7.96 9.39 6.90
N TRP A 113 -6.75 9.59 6.41
CA TRP A 113 -5.80 10.49 7.05
C TRP A 113 -6.04 11.95 6.64
N THR A 114 -5.47 12.87 7.42
CA THR A 114 -5.32 14.28 7.02
C THR A 114 -3.97 14.44 6.30
N SER A 115 -3.83 15.45 5.43
CA SER A 115 -2.56 15.66 4.70
C SER A 115 -1.36 15.83 5.64
N PRO A 116 -1.43 16.65 6.71
CA PRO A 116 -0.30 16.77 7.64
C PRO A 116 0.09 15.44 8.30
N ASP A 117 -0.89 14.66 8.75
CA ASP A 117 -0.60 13.39 9.43
C ASP A 117 -0.08 12.31 8.46
N TRP A 118 -0.57 12.31 7.22
CA TRP A 118 -0.11 11.42 6.16
C TRP A 118 1.31 11.77 5.69
N ASP A 119 1.62 13.06 5.56
CA ASP A 119 2.95 13.54 5.21
C ASP A 119 3.97 13.13 6.29
N GLU A 120 3.61 13.25 7.57
CA GLU A 120 4.47 12.80 8.67
C GLU A 120 4.67 11.28 8.69
N LEU A 121 3.60 10.49 8.44
CA LEU A 121 3.71 9.04 8.32
C LEU A 121 4.64 8.64 7.15
N SER A 122 4.44 9.28 5.99
CA SER A 122 5.21 9.03 4.78
C SER A 122 6.68 9.40 4.96
N GLU A 123 6.97 10.50 5.67
CA GLU A 123 8.35 10.87 6.03
C GLU A 123 8.98 9.81 6.94
N GLU A 124 8.25 9.26 7.91
CA GLU A 124 8.76 8.19 8.79
C GLU A 124 9.02 6.89 8.04
N TRP A 125 8.12 6.49 7.14
CA TRP A 125 8.31 5.32 6.29
C TRP A 125 9.49 5.50 5.33
N SER A 126 9.76 6.72 4.87
CA SER A 126 10.89 7.02 3.96
C SER A 126 12.27 6.69 4.54
N ILE A 127 12.39 6.55 5.86
CA ILE A 127 13.61 6.08 6.53
C ILE A 127 13.94 4.63 6.12
N ILE A 128 12.93 3.84 5.78
CA ILE A 128 13.01 2.41 5.50
C ILE A 128 12.64 2.10 4.05
N ASP A 129 11.95 2.97 3.33
CA ASP A 129 11.67 2.77 1.91
C ASP A 129 11.53 4.10 1.17
N ALA A 130 12.42 4.36 0.22
CA ALA A 130 12.48 5.62 -0.51
C ALA A 130 11.55 5.61 -1.73
N GLU A 131 11.13 4.42 -2.18
CA GLU A 131 10.26 4.28 -3.36
C GLU A 131 8.81 4.65 -3.03
N GLU A 132 8.45 4.67 -1.74
CA GLU A 132 7.10 4.89 -1.23
C GLU A 132 6.80 6.36 -0.82
N PHE A 133 7.56 7.37 -1.26
CA PHE A 133 7.40 8.77 -0.80
C PHE A 133 6.00 9.39 -1.03
N ARG A 134 5.14 8.75 -1.84
CA ARG A 134 3.73 9.15 -2.03
C ARG A 134 2.80 7.95 -2.14
N LEU A 135 2.74 7.15 -1.08
CA LEU A 135 1.69 6.14 -0.95
C LEU A 135 0.31 6.79 -1.05
N LEU A 136 -0.57 6.21 -1.87
CA LEU A 136 -1.99 6.57 -1.93
C LEU A 136 -2.81 5.79 -0.89
N GLY A 137 -2.30 4.64 -0.48
CA GLY A 137 -2.83 3.81 0.59
C GLY A 137 -1.86 2.70 0.95
N PHE A 138 -2.16 1.97 2.02
CA PHE A 138 -1.52 0.71 2.36
C PHE A 138 -2.45 -0.15 3.22
N ALA A 139 -2.22 -1.47 3.20
CA ALA A 139 -2.84 -2.44 4.07
C ALA A 139 -1.93 -2.82 5.25
N ASP A 140 -2.41 -2.63 6.48
CA ASP A 140 -1.82 -3.18 7.70
C ASP A 140 -2.48 -4.54 7.98
N ARG A 141 -1.78 -5.60 7.58
CA ARG A 141 -2.27 -6.98 7.64
C ARG A 141 -2.38 -7.50 9.06
N ASP A 142 -1.49 -7.07 9.95
CA ASP A 142 -1.45 -7.56 11.33
C ASP A 142 -2.62 -7.00 12.15
N ALA A 143 -3.12 -5.82 11.77
CA ALA A 143 -4.24 -5.16 12.42
C ALA A 143 -5.57 -5.24 11.66
N ASP A 144 -5.63 -5.89 10.49
CA ASP A 144 -6.77 -5.90 9.57
C ASP A 144 -7.24 -4.47 9.22
N ARG A 145 -6.32 -3.59 8.82
CA ARG A 145 -6.62 -2.18 8.52
C ARG A 145 -6.20 -1.78 7.12
N VAL A 146 -6.95 -0.86 6.54
CA VAL A 146 -6.52 -0.09 5.37
C VAL A 146 -6.36 1.38 5.76
N HIS A 147 -5.24 1.97 5.37
CA HIS A 147 -4.90 3.36 5.62
C HIS A 147 -4.84 4.06 4.27
N LEU A 148 -5.59 5.15 4.11
CA LEU A 148 -5.74 5.84 2.84
C LEU A 148 -5.33 7.29 2.95
N ALA A 149 -4.59 7.75 1.94
CA ALA A 149 -4.20 9.15 1.78
C ALA A 149 -5.45 10.04 1.62
N PRO A 150 -5.36 11.34 1.99
CA PRO A 150 -6.43 12.31 1.78
C PRO A 150 -6.94 12.35 0.34
N GLU A 151 -6.03 12.26 -0.63
CA GLU A 151 -6.29 12.29 -2.07
C GLU A 151 -7.13 11.10 -2.55
N VAL A 152 -7.08 9.97 -1.82
CA VAL A 152 -7.94 8.81 -2.06
C VAL A 152 -9.25 8.94 -1.30
N CYS A 153 -9.20 9.39 -0.05
CA CYS A 153 -10.37 9.50 0.80
C CYS A 153 -11.38 10.56 0.34
N GLU A 154 -10.94 11.70 -0.18
CA GLU A 154 -11.85 12.76 -0.61
C GLU A 154 -12.74 12.33 -1.78
N PRO A 155 -12.22 11.80 -2.90
CA PRO A 155 -13.05 11.29 -4.00
C PRO A 155 -14.01 10.19 -3.54
N LEU A 156 -13.55 9.24 -2.73
CA LEU A 156 -14.39 8.15 -2.21
C LEU A 156 -15.52 8.67 -1.33
N ARG A 157 -15.23 9.61 -0.43
CA ARG A 157 -16.24 10.24 0.44
C ARG A 157 -17.28 11.00 -0.38
N ARG A 158 -16.87 11.76 -1.40
CA ARG A 158 -17.80 12.45 -2.31
C ARG A 158 -18.67 11.44 -3.05
N PHE A 159 -18.05 10.39 -3.60
CA PHE A 159 -18.72 9.37 -4.39
C PHE A 159 -19.74 8.56 -3.58
N PHE A 160 -19.37 8.06 -2.40
CA PHE A 160 -20.24 7.22 -1.60
C PHE A 160 -21.23 8.01 -0.73
N GLY A 161 -20.88 9.24 -0.33
CA GLY A 161 -21.70 10.08 0.54
C GLY A 161 -22.75 10.94 -0.15
N SER A 162 -22.83 10.94 -1.49
CA SER A 162 -23.72 11.84 -2.23
C SER A 162 -24.24 11.23 -3.54
N ASN A 163 -24.83 12.03 -4.44
CA ASN A 163 -25.11 11.64 -5.83
C ASN A 163 -24.03 12.09 -6.82
N TYR A 164 -22.82 12.35 -6.32
CA TYR A 164 -21.69 12.76 -7.13
C TYR A 164 -21.29 11.68 -8.15
N ALA A 165 -21.28 12.08 -9.41
CA ALA A 165 -20.89 11.28 -10.55
C ALA A 165 -20.20 12.23 -11.55
N PRO A 166 -18.88 12.42 -11.48
CA PRO A 166 -18.16 13.29 -12.39
C PRO A 166 -18.38 12.85 -13.84
N SER A 167 -18.51 13.82 -14.74
CA SER A 167 -18.40 13.56 -16.18
C SER A 167 -16.97 13.15 -16.53
N LEU A 168 -16.73 12.60 -17.72
CA LEU A 168 -15.39 12.21 -18.17
C LEU A 168 -14.42 13.41 -18.18
N ASN A 169 -13.65 13.56 -17.10
CA ASN A 169 -12.72 14.64 -16.79
C ASN A 169 -11.65 14.13 -15.80
N GLU A 170 -10.76 15.03 -15.36
CA GLU A 170 -9.74 14.73 -14.35
C GLU A 170 -10.34 14.17 -13.04
N GLU A 171 -11.42 14.75 -12.52
CA GLU A 171 -12.07 14.25 -11.30
C GLU A 171 -12.60 12.80 -11.44
N SER A 172 -12.98 12.38 -12.65
CA SER A 172 -13.40 11.00 -12.91
C SER A 172 -12.22 10.02 -12.90
N LEU A 173 -11.04 10.48 -13.31
CA LEU A 173 -9.81 9.70 -13.22
C LEU A 173 -9.34 9.60 -11.76
N ASP A 174 -9.37 10.70 -11.01
CA ASP A 174 -9.05 10.70 -9.57
C ASP A 174 -9.96 9.73 -8.80
N LEU A 175 -11.25 9.70 -9.13
CA LEU A 175 -12.18 8.75 -8.54
C LEU A 175 -11.86 7.30 -8.96
N ALA A 176 -11.51 7.06 -10.22
CA ALA A 176 -11.14 5.72 -10.67
C ALA A 176 -9.88 5.21 -9.94
N VAL A 177 -8.86 6.06 -9.82
CA VAL A 177 -7.64 5.77 -9.03
C VAL A 177 -8.01 5.48 -7.59
N ALA A 178 -8.81 6.33 -6.95
CA ALA A 178 -9.20 6.13 -5.56
C ALA A 178 -10.00 4.83 -5.34
N LEU A 179 -10.87 4.45 -6.29
CA LEU A 179 -11.60 3.18 -6.25
C LEU A 179 -10.66 1.96 -6.41
N VAL A 180 -9.68 2.05 -7.31
CA VAL A 180 -8.65 1.01 -7.48
C VAL A 180 -7.81 0.90 -6.21
N THR A 181 -7.28 2.00 -5.67
CA THR A 181 -6.48 1.98 -4.43
C THR A 181 -7.26 1.35 -3.29
N LEU A 182 -8.52 1.73 -3.08
CA LEU A 182 -9.35 1.12 -2.04
C LEU A 182 -9.52 -0.40 -2.24
N ALA A 183 -9.73 -0.85 -3.48
CA ALA A 183 -9.85 -2.27 -3.79
C ALA A 183 -8.50 -3.01 -3.67
N HIS A 184 -7.40 -2.35 -4.02
CA HIS A 184 -6.03 -2.84 -3.95
C HIS A 184 -5.66 -3.15 -2.50
N GLU A 185 -5.82 -2.18 -1.60
CA GLU A 185 -5.51 -2.40 -0.18
C GLU A 185 -6.39 -3.48 0.46
N ALA A 186 -7.67 -3.55 0.05
CA ALA A 186 -8.55 -4.63 0.50
C ALA A 186 -8.10 -6.01 0.01
N GLU A 187 -7.56 -6.11 -1.21
CA GLU A 187 -7.07 -7.37 -1.78
C GLU A 187 -5.76 -7.82 -1.14
N HIS A 188 -4.89 -6.91 -0.71
CA HIS A 188 -3.72 -7.23 0.13
C HIS A 188 -4.12 -7.95 1.43
N LEU A 189 -5.22 -7.54 2.07
CA LEU A 189 -5.75 -8.24 3.25
C LEU A 189 -6.32 -9.63 2.91
N ARG A 190 -6.94 -9.76 1.73
CA ARG A 190 -7.52 -11.03 1.26
C ARG A 190 -6.44 -12.05 0.87
N ARG A 191 -5.38 -11.60 0.23
CA ARG A 191 -4.33 -12.42 -0.38
C ARG A 191 -2.95 -11.85 -0.02
N PRO A 192 -2.50 -12.01 1.23
CA PRO A 192 -1.25 -11.42 1.70
C PRO A 192 0.00 -11.89 0.93
N GLU A 193 -0.07 -13.07 0.31
CA GLU A 193 1.02 -13.66 -0.48
C GLU A 193 0.95 -13.30 -1.98
N ALA A 194 -0.04 -12.52 -2.41
CA ALA A 194 -0.13 -12.11 -3.81
C ALA A 194 0.91 -11.02 -4.12
N SER A 195 1.46 -11.05 -5.33
CA SER A 195 2.32 -9.97 -5.82
C SER A 195 1.51 -8.71 -6.08
N GLU A 196 2.17 -7.55 -6.05
CA GLU A 196 1.56 -6.25 -6.40
C GLU A 196 0.81 -6.30 -7.73
N ALA A 197 1.41 -6.88 -8.78
CA ALA A 197 0.75 -7.03 -10.07
C ALA A 197 -0.52 -7.90 -10.04
N ALA A 198 -0.54 -8.95 -9.21
CA ALA A 198 -1.72 -9.80 -9.06
C ALA A 198 -2.82 -9.09 -8.26
N VAL A 199 -2.44 -8.38 -7.20
CA VAL A 199 -3.34 -7.54 -6.38
C VAL A 199 -3.96 -6.45 -7.23
N GLU A 200 -3.15 -5.70 -7.97
CA GLU A 200 -3.59 -4.60 -8.85
C GLU A 200 -4.54 -5.11 -9.93
N CYS A 201 -4.20 -6.22 -10.58
CA CYS A 201 -5.05 -6.83 -11.59
C CYS A 201 -6.45 -7.16 -11.05
N VAL A 202 -6.51 -7.74 -9.84
CA VAL A 202 -7.80 -8.05 -9.19
C VAL A 202 -8.52 -6.77 -8.78
N ALA A 203 -7.81 -5.80 -8.20
CA ALA A 203 -8.36 -4.53 -7.74
C ALA A 203 -9.11 -3.77 -8.85
N ILE A 204 -8.53 -3.69 -10.05
CA ILE A 204 -9.15 -3.04 -11.22
C ILE A 204 -10.49 -3.70 -11.57
N GLN A 205 -10.55 -5.03 -11.54
CA GLN A 205 -11.80 -5.77 -11.82
C GLN A 205 -12.86 -5.56 -10.73
N ARG A 206 -12.43 -5.26 -9.48
CA ARG A 206 -13.30 -4.97 -8.33
C ARG A 206 -13.86 -3.54 -8.32
N VAL A 207 -13.32 -2.60 -9.09
CA VAL A 207 -13.92 -1.27 -9.27
C VAL A 207 -15.38 -1.38 -9.67
N ARG A 208 -15.71 -2.34 -10.55
CA ARG A 208 -17.10 -2.58 -10.97
C ARG A 208 -18.00 -2.95 -9.79
N ASP A 209 -17.51 -3.78 -8.88
CA ASP A 209 -18.27 -4.25 -7.72
C ASP A 209 -18.50 -3.10 -6.71
N LEU A 210 -17.51 -2.23 -6.49
CA LEU A 210 -17.63 -1.03 -5.65
C LEU A 210 -18.66 -0.04 -6.23
N VAL A 211 -18.61 0.23 -7.53
CA VAL A 211 -19.53 1.15 -8.21
C VAL A 211 -20.96 0.59 -8.23
N ARG A 212 -21.11 -0.71 -8.45
CA ARG A 212 -22.40 -1.41 -8.35
C ARG A 212 -22.97 -1.32 -6.94
N GLY A 213 -22.14 -1.54 -5.92
CA GLY A 213 -22.51 -1.41 -4.51
C GLY A 213 -22.96 0.02 -4.14
N ALA A 214 -22.52 1.03 -4.88
CA ALA A 214 -23.00 2.41 -4.76
C ALA A 214 -24.30 2.71 -5.54
N GLY A 215 -24.85 1.75 -6.28
CA GLY A 215 -26.12 1.89 -6.99
C GLY A 215 -26.08 2.84 -8.20
N ARG A 216 -24.91 3.01 -8.85
CA ARG A 216 -24.74 3.95 -9.97
C ARG A 216 -25.19 3.43 -11.34
N GLY A 217 -25.47 2.13 -11.43
CA GLY A 217 -25.95 1.48 -12.64
C GLY A 217 -24.84 1.16 -13.65
N ALA A 218 -25.19 0.30 -14.62
CA ALA A 218 -24.24 -0.35 -15.53
C ALA A 218 -23.42 0.62 -16.40
N GLY A 219 -23.99 1.76 -16.80
CA GLY A 219 -23.26 2.76 -17.59
C GLY A 219 -22.09 3.37 -16.83
N TYR A 220 -22.28 3.67 -15.54
CA TYR A 220 -21.25 4.23 -14.69
C TYR A 220 -20.25 3.18 -14.21
N GLU A 221 -20.73 1.94 -13.98
CA GLU A 221 -19.88 0.76 -13.77
C GLU A 221 -18.85 0.62 -14.90
N ASN A 222 -19.30 0.64 -16.16
CA ASN A 222 -18.42 0.52 -17.32
C ASN A 222 -17.49 1.72 -17.48
N LEU A 223 -17.96 2.94 -17.18
CA LEU A 223 -17.13 4.13 -17.24
C LEU A 223 -15.94 4.05 -16.26
N MET A 224 -16.20 3.74 -14.99
CA MET A 224 -15.15 3.70 -13.97
C MET A 224 -14.20 2.52 -14.17
N SER A 225 -14.72 1.34 -14.49
CA SER A 225 -13.88 0.18 -14.82
C SER A 225 -13.04 0.40 -16.07
N GLY A 226 -13.60 1.07 -17.09
CA GLY A 226 -12.87 1.46 -18.29
C GLY A 226 -11.77 2.47 -17.99
N LEU A 227 -12.02 3.50 -17.16
CA LEU A 227 -10.97 4.43 -16.74
C LEU A 227 -9.83 3.73 -15.99
N ALA A 228 -10.16 2.85 -15.04
CA ALA A 228 -9.15 2.08 -14.32
C ALA A 228 -8.29 1.22 -15.25
N TRP A 229 -8.90 0.55 -16.23
CA TRP A 229 -8.21 -0.40 -17.11
C TRP A 229 -7.57 0.23 -18.35
N ASP A 230 -8.27 1.10 -19.08
CA ASP A 230 -7.79 1.66 -20.34
C ASP A 230 -6.86 2.85 -20.14
N VAL A 231 -6.93 3.52 -18.97
CA VAL A 231 -6.14 4.72 -18.66
C VAL A 231 -5.18 4.48 -17.49
N GLY A 232 -5.68 3.95 -16.37
CA GLY A 232 -4.87 3.75 -15.17
C GLY A 232 -3.81 2.65 -15.36
N TYR A 233 -4.25 1.43 -15.65
CA TYR A 233 -3.38 0.24 -15.69
C TYR A 233 -2.16 0.35 -16.62
N PRO A 234 -2.25 0.91 -17.85
CA PRO A 234 -1.10 1.00 -18.75
C PRO A 234 0.01 1.93 -18.25
N GLU A 235 -0.34 2.92 -17.41
CA GLU A 235 0.60 3.90 -16.85
C GLU A 235 1.31 3.38 -15.58
N MET A 236 0.88 2.24 -15.04
CA MET A 236 1.51 1.63 -13.87
C MET A 236 2.93 1.14 -14.19
N SER A 237 3.78 1.13 -13.17
CA SER A 237 5.14 0.59 -13.27
C SER A 237 5.12 -0.92 -13.61
N ALA A 238 6.28 -1.50 -13.91
CA ALA A 238 6.35 -2.92 -14.25
C ALA A 238 5.98 -3.85 -13.07
N GLU A 239 6.16 -3.41 -11.82
CA GLU A 239 5.89 -4.23 -10.63
C GLU A 239 4.38 -4.46 -10.38
N TYR A 240 3.54 -3.56 -10.89
CA TYR A 240 2.08 -3.59 -10.80
C TYR A 240 1.42 -4.19 -12.05
N ARG A 241 2.21 -4.60 -13.05
CA ARG A 241 1.69 -5.14 -14.31
C ARG A 241 2.10 -6.58 -14.53
N THR A 242 1.19 -7.36 -15.10
CA THR A 242 1.40 -8.78 -15.33
C THR A 242 0.73 -9.22 -16.64
N ALA A 243 1.36 -10.15 -17.35
CA ALA A 243 0.85 -10.64 -18.64
C ALA A 243 -0.42 -11.47 -18.45
N GLU A 244 -0.62 -11.97 -17.24
CA GLU A 244 -1.74 -12.76 -16.78
C GLU A 244 -2.98 -11.91 -16.50
N CYS A 245 -2.91 -10.58 -16.57
CA CYS A 245 -4.07 -9.72 -16.33
C CYS A 245 -4.93 -9.58 -17.60
N HIS A 246 -5.75 -10.58 -17.89
CA HIS A 246 -6.70 -10.55 -19.00
C HIS A 246 -7.92 -11.46 -18.76
N ASP A 247 -8.96 -11.25 -19.56
CA ASP A 247 -10.19 -12.06 -19.60
C ASP A 247 -9.87 -13.56 -19.76
N GLY A 248 -10.46 -14.40 -18.92
CA GLY A 248 -10.28 -15.85 -18.89
C GLY A 248 -8.94 -16.35 -18.31
N SER A 249 -8.09 -15.45 -17.80
CA SER A 249 -6.88 -15.85 -17.07
C SER A 249 -7.20 -16.45 -15.69
N TRP A 250 -6.17 -16.89 -14.97
CA TRP A 250 -6.33 -17.31 -13.57
C TRP A 250 -6.50 -16.13 -12.59
N LEU A 251 -6.22 -14.89 -13.04
CA LEU A 251 -6.45 -13.66 -12.30
C LEU A 251 -7.83 -13.03 -12.59
N ASP A 252 -8.56 -13.57 -13.56
CA ASP A 252 -9.93 -13.16 -13.85
C ASP A 252 -10.85 -13.53 -12.68
N VAL A 253 -11.48 -12.52 -12.07
CA VAL A 253 -12.41 -12.69 -10.95
C VAL A 253 -13.79 -13.20 -11.39
N ARG A 254 -14.04 -13.27 -12.70
CA ARG A 254 -15.27 -13.75 -13.36
C ARG A 254 -14.97 -14.64 -14.59
N PRO A 255 -14.20 -15.74 -14.44
CA PRO A 255 -13.67 -16.54 -15.56
C PRO A 255 -14.72 -17.35 -16.35
N HIS A 256 -16.00 -17.24 -15.97
CA HIS A 256 -17.13 -17.89 -16.64
C HIS A 256 -18.06 -16.89 -17.35
N THR A 257 -17.61 -15.63 -17.52
CA THR A 257 -18.33 -14.57 -18.21
C THR A 257 -17.41 -13.87 -19.20
N SER A 258 -17.95 -13.01 -20.07
CA SER A 258 -17.15 -12.13 -20.93
C SER A 258 -17.06 -10.69 -20.38
N VAL A 259 -17.23 -10.53 -19.07
CA VAL A 259 -17.34 -9.23 -18.41
C VAL A 259 -15.98 -8.84 -17.84
N TRP A 260 -15.28 -7.95 -18.56
CA TRP A 260 -13.92 -7.48 -18.27
C TRP A 260 -13.85 -5.93 -18.22
N PRO A 261 -12.85 -5.32 -17.54
CA PRO A 261 -12.19 -5.90 -16.37
C PRO A 261 -13.23 -6.22 -15.29
#